data_AF-A0A1H3APE2-F1
#
_entry.id   AF-A0A1H3APE2-F1
#
_cell.length_a   1.000
_cell.length_b   1.000
_cell.length_c   1.000
_cell.angle_alpha   90.00
_cell.angle_beta   90.00
_cell.angle_gamma   90.00
#
_symmetry.space_group_name_H-M   'P 1'
#
loop_
_entity.id
_entity.type
_entity.pdbx_description
1 polymer ?
#
loop_
_entity_poly.entity_id
_entity_poly.type
_entity_poly.pdbx_seq_one_letter_code
_entity_poly.pdbx_strand_id
1 'polypeptide(L)'
;MYLGMDGKYSAFEELMHYYHLNFYVYYFLLLIVFVNCIKVIVNFTSVKKGKVSNINSGNMDLLISILAGIGLGYGMLFQGVLSDISSKYFKIWGNKMFVLCIASFILFIIQLICTLRIRDIKNKH
;
A
#
# COMPACT_ATOMS: atom_id res chain seq x y z
N MET A 1 -30.93 8.85 3.94
CA MET A 1 -31.48 9.29 2.65
C MET A 1 -30.59 10.38 2.08
N TYR A 2 -29.52 9.96 1.42
CA TYR A 2 -28.65 10.86 0.67
C TYR A 2 -29.30 11.13 -0.69
N LEU A 3 -29.70 12.38 -0.95
CA LEU A 3 -30.19 12.81 -2.26
C LEU A 3 -28.97 13.15 -3.12
N GLY A 4 -28.81 12.44 -4.24
CA GLY A 4 -27.80 12.80 -5.25
C GLY A 4 -28.03 14.22 -5.79
N MET A 5 -27.02 14.82 -6.42
CA MET A 5 -27.10 16.19 -6.99
C MET A 5 -28.24 16.39 -7.99
N ASP A 6 -28.79 15.29 -8.50
CA ASP A 6 -29.84 15.26 -9.52
C ASP A 6 -31.26 15.16 -8.91
N GLY A 7 -31.37 15.15 -7.57
CA GLY A 7 -32.62 14.98 -6.84
C GLY A 7 -33.22 13.56 -6.90
N LYS A 8 -32.53 12.61 -7.55
CA LYS A 8 -32.93 11.21 -7.65
C LYS A 8 -32.23 10.36 -6.60
N TYR A 9 -33.00 9.51 -5.93
CA TYR A 9 -32.47 8.50 -5.02
C TYR A 9 -31.75 7.41 -5.81
N SER A 10 -30.49 7.18 -5.48
CA SER A 10 -29.71 6.05 -5.98
C SER A 10 -29.14 5.29 -4.79
N ALA A 11 -29.64 4.07 -4.54
CA ALA A 11 -29.12 3.20 -3.50
C ALA A 11 -27.60 2.95 -3.63
N PHE A 12 -27.06 3.03 -4.86
CA PHE A 12 -25.63 2.92 -5.12
C PHE A 12 -24.84 4.16 -4.67
N GLU A 13 -25.36 5.37 -4.84
CA GLU A 13 -24.68 6.57 -4.34
C GLU A 13 -24.64 6.61 -2.81
N GLU A 14 -25.73 6.21 -2.15
CA GLU A 14 -25.76 6.09 -0.69
C GLU A 14 -24.78 5.00 -0.23
N LEU A 15 -24.73 3.85 -0.90
CA LEU A 15 -23.74 2.79 -0.64
C LEU A 15 -22.30 3.31 -0.80
N MET A 16 -21.98 3.99 -1.90
CA MET A 16 -20.65 4.53 -2.15
C MET A 16 -20.24 5.61 -1.14
N HIS A 17 -21.20 6.36 -0.60
CA HIS A 17 -20.96 7.31 0.48
C HIS A 17 -20.52 6.62 1.78
N TYR A 18 -21.15 5.50 2.15
CA TYR A 18 -20.69 4.71 3.29
C TYR A 18 -19.37 3.99 3.04
N TYR A 19 -19.15 3.50 1.81
CA TYR A 19 -17.93 2.78 1.46
C TYR A 19 -16.70 3.69 1.34
N HIS A 20 -16.85 5.01 1.16
CA HIS A 20 -15.74 5.98 1.14
C HIS A 20 -14.77 5.79 2.33
N LEU A 21 -15.29 5.50 3.52
CA LEU A 21 -14.47 5.27 4.72
C LEU A 21 -13.61 4.01 4.62
N ASN A 22 -14.15 2.93 4.03
CA ASN A 22 -13.41 1.68 3.84
C ASN A 22 -12.19 1.86 2.95
N PHE A 23 -12.23 2.82 2.02
CA PHE A 23 -11.08 3.08 1.17
C PHE A 23 -9.90 3.75 1.91
N TYR A 24 -10.11 4.36 3.08
CA TYR A 24 -8.99 4.85 3.89
C TYR A 24 -8.06 3.71 4.32
N VAL A 25 -8.57 2.48 4.42
CA VAL A 25 -7.76 1.29 4.73
C VAL A 25 -6.61 1.14 3.73
N TYR A 26 -6.81 1.43 2.44
CA TYR A 26 -5.75 1.32 1.43
C TYR A 26 -4.63 2.36 1.64
N TYR A 27 -4.96 3.55 2.13
CA TYR A 27 -3.94 4.52 2.53
C TYR A 27 -3.15 4.05 3.75
N PHE A 28 -3.80 3.39 4.71
CA PHE A 28 -3.10 2.75 5.84
C PHE A 28 -2.19 1.61 5.40
N LEU A 29 -2.61 0.79 4.43
CA LEU A 29 -1.75 -0.26 3.85
C LEU A 29 -0.49 0.34 3.20
N LEU A 30 -0.64 1.43 2.43
CA LEU A 30 0.51 2.15 1.90
C LEU A 30 1.41 2.71 3.02
N LEU A 31 0.83 3.26 4.07
CA LEU A 31 1.57 3.78 5.23
C LEU A 31 2.40 2.67 5.92
N ILE A 32 1.85 1.47 6.05
CA ILE A 32 2.57 0.31 6.61
C ILE A 32 3.81 -0.01 5.76
N VAL A 33 3.64 -0.09 4.44
CA VAL A 33 4.76 -0.34 3.51
C VAL A 33 5.80 0.77 3.59
N PHE A 34 5.36 2.03 3.69
CA PHE A 34 6.23 3.19 3.82
C PHE A 34 7.07 3.16 5.12
N VAL A 35 6.44 2.87 6.26
CA VAL A 35 7.13 2.74 7.55
C VAL A 35 8.15 1.60 7.51
N ASN A 36 7.80 0.46 6.92
CA ASN A 36 8.71 -0.68 6.77
C ASN A 36 9.90 -0.33 5.85
N CYS A 37 9.65 0.42 4.77
CA CYS A 37 10.71 0.91 3.89
C CYS A 37 11.70 1.82 4.63
N ILE A 38 11.20 2.80 5.41
CA ILE A 38 12.04 3.68 6.24
C ILE A 38 12.89 2.89 7.22
N LYS A 39 12.28 1.94 7.96
CA LYS A 39 13.01 1.09 8.92
C LYS A 39 14.19 0.40 8.27
N VAL A 40 13.99 -0.19 7.09
CA VAL A 40 15.04 -0.89 6.35
C VAL A 40 16.13 0.07 5.86
N ILE A 41 15.78 1.28 5.38
CA ILE A 41 16.75 2.30 4.95
C ILE A 41 17.63 2.76 6.12
N VAL A 42 17.02 3.00 7.28
CA VAL A 42 17.75 3.40 8.51
C VAL A 42 18.70 2.28 8.95
N ASN A 43 18.25 1.04 8.90
CA ASN A 43 19.09 -0.13 9.20
C ASN A 43 20.26 -0.24 8.21
N PHE A 44 20.00 -0.13 6.90
CA PHE A 44 21.03 -0.16 5.87
C PHE A 44 22.10 0.93 6.08
N THR A 45 21.67 2.15 6.39
CA THR A 45 22.57 3.27 6.66
C THR A 45 23.41 3.04 7.91
N SER A 46 22.85 2.41 8.94
CA SER A 46 23.54 2.09 10.20
C SER A 46 24.60 1.00 10.00
N VAL A 47 24.24 -0.07 9.26
CA VAL A 47 25.17 -1.15 8.87
C VAL A 47 26.33 -0.60 8.05
N LYS A 48 26.05 0.28 7.07
CA LYS A 48 27.09 0.92 6.25
C LYS A 48 28.05 1.79 7.08
N LYS A 49 27.60 2.35 8.20
CA LYS A 49 28.41 3.17 9.12
C LYS A 49 29.16 2.34 10.18
N GLY A 50 29.11 1.01 10.11
CA GLY A 50 29.81 0.13 11.06
C GLY A 50 29.23 0.13 12.47
N LYS A 51 28.02 0.69 12.69
CA LYS A 51 27.31 0.59 13.97
C LYS A 51 26.62 -0.77 14.04
N VAL A 52 27.41 -1.81 14.28
CA VAL A 52 26.97 -3.21 14.32
C VAL A 52 26.67 -3.59 15.77
N SER A 53 25.43 -3.39 16.23
CA SER A 53 25.00 -4.00 17.49
C SER A 53 23.68 -4.75 17.42
N ASN A 54 22.87 -4.62 16.35
CA ASN A 54 21.70 -5.48 16.17
C ASN A 54 21.20 -5.49 14.71
N ILE A 55 21.81 -6.31 13.83
CA ILE A 55 21.34 -6.46 12.44
C ILE A 55 20.08 -7.33 12.45
N ASN A 56 18.91 -6.70 12.61
CA ASN A 56 17.64 -7.37 12.41
C ASN A 56 17.46 -7.70 10.91
N SER A 57 17.03 -8.92 10.60
CA SER A 57 17.00 -9.47 9.24
C SER A 57 15.93 -8.86 8.33
N GLY A 58 15.04 -8.02 8.85
CA GLY A 58 13.99 -7.34 8.09
C GLY A 58 12.96 -8.27 7.42
N ASN A 59 13.07 -9.59 7.62
CA ASN A 59 12.22 -10.58 6.95
C ASN A 59 10.74 -10.43 7.33
N MET A 60 10.46 -10.11 8.60
CA MET A 60 9.08 -9.86 9.06
C MET A 60 8.51 -8.58 8.43
N ASP A 61 9.32 -7.52 8.32
CA ASP A 61 8.89 -6.28 7.66
C ASP A 61 8.60 -6.51 6.18
N LEU A 62 9.36 -7.38 5.49
CA LEU A 62 9.08 -7.79 4.11
C LEU A 62 7.77 -8.57 4.01
N LEU A 63 7.54 -9.53 4.91
CA LEU A 63 6.29 -10.30 4.94
C LEU A 63 5.08 -9.40 5.16
N ILE A 64 5.17 -8.44 6.09
CA ILE A 64 4.12 -7.46 6.33
C ILE A 64 3.87 -6.60 5.07
N SER A 65 4.93 -6.15 4.39
CA SER A 65 4.79 -5.39 3.15
C SER A 65 4.17 -6.20 2.01
N ILE A 66 4.44 -7.51 1.92
CA ILE A 66 3.78 -8.42 0.97
C ILE A 66 2.28 -8.53 1.29
N LEU A 67 1.92 -8.75 2.55
CA LEU A 67 0.51 -8.83 2.96
C LEU A 67 -0.24 -7.52 2.69
N ALA A 68 0.40 -6.37 2.94
CA ALA A 68 -0.15 -5.06 2.61
C ALA A 68 -0.34 -4.89 1.09
N GLY A 69 0.62 -5.34 0.29
CA GLY A 69 0.52 -5.35 -1.17
C GLY A 69 -0.62 -6.22 -1.69
N ILE A 70 -0.83 -7.41 -1.11
CA ILE A 70 -1.98 -8.27 -1.43
C ILE A 70 -3.30 -7.55 -1.10
N GLY A 71 -3.38 -6.87 0.06
CA GLY A 71 -4.55 -6.07 0.44
C GLY A 71 -4.85 -4.94 -0.55
N LEU A 72 -3.83 -4.26 -1.05
CA LEU A 72 -3.98 -3.25 -2.12
C LEU A 72 -4.46 -3.88 -3.43
N GLY A 73 -3.97 -5.08 -3.77
CA GLY A 73 -4.42 -5.86 -4.93
C GLY A 73 -5.91 -6.17 -4.90
N TYR A 74 -6.46 -6.55 -3.74
CA TYR A 74 -7.92 -6.72 -3.58
C TYR A 74 -8.71 -5.43 -3.81
N GLY A 75 -8.16 -4.28 -3.42
CA GLY A 75 -8.76 -2.98 -3.74
C GLY A 75 -8.78 -2.69 -5.25
N MET A 76 -7.79 -3.18 -6.00
CA MET A 76 -7.79 -3.13 -7.46
C MET A 76 -8.87 -4.05 -8.07
N LEU A 77 -9.10 -5.23 -7.51
CA LEU A 77 -10.17 -6.13 -7.97
C LEU A 77 -11.55 -5.51 -7.76
N PHE A 78 -11.76 -4.76 -6.68
CA PHE A 78 -12.99 -4.01 -6.44
C PHE A 78 -13.30 -2.99 -7.56
N GLN A 79 -12.27 -2.54 -8.28
CA GLN A 79 -12.43 -1.65 -9.42
C GLN A 79 -13.21 -2.31 -10.57
N GLY A 80 -13.13 -3.63 -10.76
CA GLY A 80 -13.91 -4.37 -11.76
C GLY A 80 -15.41 -4.35 -11.44
N VAL A 81 -15.78 -4.42 -10.16
CA VAL A 81 -17.18 -4.26 -9.74
C VAL A 81 -17.65 -2.83 -9.98
N LEU A 82 -16.80 -1.84 -9.74
CA LEU A 82 -17.13 -0.44 -10.00
C LEU A 82 -17.27 -0.12 -11.49
N SER A 83 -16.52 -0.78 -12.39
CA SER A 83 -16.67 -0.56 -13.84
C SER A 83 -18.04 -0.97 -14.36
N ASP A 84 -18.61 -2.03 -13.79
CA ASP A 84 -19.91 -2.56 -14.23
C ASP A 84 -21.07 -1.67 -13.77
N ILE A 85 -20.90 -0.95 -12.66
CA ILE A 85 -21.98 -0.17 -12.02
C ILE A 85 -21.88 1.33 -12.32
N SER A 86 -20.66 1.91 -12.35
CA SER A 86 -20.51 3.36 -12.56
C SER A 86 -19.16 3.77 -13.14
N SER A 87 -19.19 4.34 -14.35
CA SER A 87 -18.02 4.91 -15.02
C SER A 87 -17.39 6.10 -14.29
N LYS A 88 -18.21 6.90 -13.58
CA LYS A 88 -17.76 8.06 -12.79
C LYS A 88 -16.93 7.60 -11.58
N TYR A 89 -17.49 6.70 -10.76
CA TYR A 89 -16.80 6.20 -9.56
C TYR A 89 -15.62 5.29 -9.92
N PHE A 90 -15.71 4.52 -11.02
CA PHE A 90 -14.59 3.79 -11.59
C PHE A 90 -13.39 4.70 -11.87
N LYS A 91 -13.59 5.84 -12.55
CA LYS A 91 -12.48 6.77 -12.85
C LYS A 91 -11.86 7.37 -11.60
N ILE A 92 -12.70 7.84 -10.66
CA ILE A 92 -12.21 8.52 -9.45
C ILE A 92 -11.47 7.54 -8.54
N TRP A 93 -12.07 6.38 -8.24
CA TRP A 93 -11.47 5.39 -7.34
C TRP A 93 -10.35 4.61 -8.01
N GLY A 94 -10.53 4.25 -9.28
CA GLY A 94 -9.53 3.52 -10.05
C GLY A 94 -8.21 4.27 -10.16
N ASN A 95 -8.25 5.57 -10.49
CA ASN A 95 -7.03 6.37 -10.54
C ASN A 95 -6.33 6.45 -9.17
N LYS A 96 -7.09 6.58 -8.08
CA LYS A 96 -6.52 6.59 -6.72
C LYS A 96 -5.86 5.24 -6.38
N MET A 97 -6.57 4.14 -6.58
CA MET A 97 -6.04 2.80 -6.30
C MET A 97 -4.82 2.48 -7.16
N PHE A 98 -4.83 2.86 -8.44
CA PHE A 98 -3.70 2.69 -9.34
C PHE A 98 -2.45 3.41 -8.82
N VAL A 99 -2.58 4.67 -8.40
CA VAL A 99 -1.48 5.44 -7.80
C VAL A 99 -0.98 4.80 -6.50
N LEU A 100 -1.88 4.34 -5.63
CA LEU A 100 -1.51 3.66 -4.38
C LEU A 100 -0.74 2.36 -4.64
N CYS A 101 -1.19 1.54 -5.60
CA CYS A 101 -0.49 0.31 -5.99
C CYS A 101 0.91 0.60 -6.54
N ILE A 102 1.06 1.58 -7.44
CA ILE A 102 2.37 1.95 -7.99
C ILE A 102 3.30 2.47 -6.89
N ALA A 103 2.82 3.37 -6.05
CA ALA A 103 3.61 3.93 -4.95
C ALA A 103 4.07 2.83 -3.98
N SER A 104 3.16 1.95 -3.60
CA SER A 104 3.48 0.80 -2.73
C SER A 104 4.48 -0.15 -3.39
N PHE A 105 4.34 -0.40 -4.69
CA PHE A 105 5.26 -1.28 -5.42
C PHE A 105 6.68 -0.71 -5.46
N ILE A 106 6.83 0.58 -5.77
CA ILE A 106 8.14 1.27 -5.75
C ILE A 106 8.77 1.17 -4.36
N LEU A 107 8.02 1.48 -3.30
CA LEU A 107 8.50 1.39 -1.93
C LEU A 107 8.94 -0.04 -1.54
N PHE A 108 8.17 -1.04 -1.99
CA PHE A 108 8.50 -2.45 -1.77
C PHE A 108 9.80 -2.86 -2.49
N ILE A 109 10.01 -2.43 -3.74
CA ILE A 109 11.26 -2.70 -4.47
C ILE A 109 12.46 -2.07 -3.75
N ILE A 110 12.33 -0.83 -3.28
CA ILE A 110 13.40 -0.17 -2.49
C ILE A 110 13.69 -0.97 -1.21
N GLN A 111 12.64 -1.35 -0.47
CA GLN A 111 12.76 -2.16 0.74
C GLN A 111 13.46 -3.50 0.46
N LEU A 112 13.10 -4.18 -0.64
CA LEU A 112 13.69 -5.45 -1.05
C LEU A 112 15.19 -5.30 -1.36
N ILE A 113 15.58 -4.32 -2.17
CA ILE A 113 16.98 -4.07 -2.54
C ILE A 113 17.81 -3.79 -1.29
N CYS A 114 17.35 -2.91 -0.40
CA CYS A 114 18.07 -2.60 0.83
C CYS A 114 18.21 -3.84 1.73
N THR A 115 17.16 -4.65 1.86
CA THR A 115 17.21 -5.87 2.68
C THR A 115 18.21 -6.90 2.13
N LEU A 116 18.23 -7.10 0.80
CA LEU A 116 19.20 -7.99 0.16
C LEU A 116 20.63 -7.49 0.36
N ARG A 117 20.88 -6.19 0.19
CA ARG A 117 22.20 -5.59 0.44
C ARG A 117 22.68 -5.77 1.88
N ILE A 118 21.79 -5.60 2.87
CA ILE A 118 22.12 -5.85 4.28
C ILE A 118 22.52 -7.32 4.49
N ARG A 119 21.77 -8.26 3.89
CA ARG A 119 22.04 -9.70 3.98
C ARG A 119 23.39 -10.06 3.37
N ASP A 120 23.74 -9.48 2.22
CA ASP A 120 25.03 -9.71 1.58
C ASP A 120 26.20 -9.22 2.44
N ILE A 121 26.05 -8.06 3.10
CA ILE A 121 27.07 -7.54 4.02
C ILE A 121 27.21 -8.46 5.23
N LYS A 122 26.09 -8.94 5.78
CA LYS A 122 26.09 -9.89 6.90
C LYS A 122 26.74 -11.24 6.54
N ASN A 123 26.59 -11.74 5.33
CA ASN A 123 27.18 -13.01 4.92
C ASN A 123 28.69 -12.93 4.65
N LYS A 124 29.24 -11.73 4.48
CA LYS A 124 30.68 -11.49 4.24
C LYS A 124 31.50 -11.27 5.51
N HIS A 125 30.84 -11.07 6.66
CA HIS A 125 31.44 -10.85 7.98
C HIS A 125 31.02 -11.95 8.94
#